data_AF-A0A9D6UJE3-F1
#
_entry.id   AF-A0A9D6UJE3-F1
#
_cell.length_a   1.000
_cell.length_b   1.000
_cell.length_c   1.000
_cell.angle_alpha   90.00
_cell.angle_beta   90.00
_cell.angle_gamma   90.00
#
_symmetry.space_group_name_H-M   'P 1'
#
loop_
_entity.id
_entity.type
_entity.pdbx_description
1 polymer ?
#
loop_
_entity_poly.entity_id
_entity_poly.type
_entity_poly.pdbx_seq_one_letter_code
_entity_poly.pdbx_strand_id
1 'polypeptide(L)'
;ARIGANIAIKTYKEFERCRVLSPERIIKTGWDGLVRILDDGGYVRYDFSTATKLLEIMKDLEKDYNGDLNRLEQEARDEEDLERLLKGLGKGIGDVTVNIFLRELRLIWPKARPELSDLVKLSAKNLGLLKQNEDALTLKALEKFWTKYKIPNNDFCDFEAALVRLGKDYCKKLKCRGCPMEIECLHKI
;
A
#
# COMPACT_ATOMS: atom_id res chain seq x y z
N ALA A 1 -1.96 6.69 -14.12
CA ALA A 1 -0.80 7.59 -14.28
C ALA A 1 0.23 7.31 -13.19
N ARG A 2 1.52 7.52 -13.45
CA ARG A 2 2.59 7.26 -12.48
C ARG A 2 3.02 8.57 -11.81
N ILE A 3 2.77 8.68 -10.50
CA ILE A 3 3.15 9.84 -9.70
C ILE A 3 4.41 9.47 -8.89
N GLY A 4 5.37 10.39 -8.83
CA GLY A 4 6.59 10.19 -8.03
C GLY A 4 6.28 10.19 -6.54
N ALA A 5 6.99 9.36 -5.76
CA ALA A 5 6.78 9.26 -4.31
C ALA A 5 6.90 10.62 -3.60
N ASN A 6 7.88 11.45 -3.99
CA ASN A 6 8.06 12.78 -3.41
C ASN A 6 6.86 13.72 -3.68
N ILE A 7 6.22 13.61 -4.85
CA ILE A 7 5.04 14.40 -5.19
C ILE A 7 3.85 13.94 -4.34
N ALA A 8 3.66 12.62 -4.19
CA ALA A 8 2.61 12.07 -3.33
C ALA A 8 2.79 12.51 -1.86
N ILE A 9 4.02 12.44 -1.33
CA ILE A 9 4.34 12.91 0.04
C ILE A 9 4.09 14.40 0.19
N LYS A 10 4.55 15.22 -0.78
CA LYS A 10 4.31 16.67 -0.76
C LYS A 10 2.80 16.96 -0.74
N THR A 11 2.05 16.29 -1.61
CA THR A 11 0.60 16.45 -1.71
C THR A 11 -0.08 16.10 -0.40
N TYR A 12 0.26 14.97 0.22
CA TYR A 12 -0.26 14.62 1.53
C TYR A 12 0.02 15.70 2.59
N LYS A 13 1.23 16.27 2.62
CA LYS A 13 1.57 17.38 3.52
C LYS A 13 0.74 18.65 3.26
N GLU A 14 0.34 18.92 2.02
CA GLU A 14 -0.58 20.03 1.72
C GLU A 14 -1.99 19.78 2.28
N PHE A 15 -2.51 18.55 2.14
CA PHE A 15 -3.77 18.15 2.78
C PHE A 15 -3.70 18.29 4.31
N GLU A 16 -2.59 17.88 4.92
CA GLU A 16 -2.34 18.03 6.36
C GLU A 16 -2.28 19.51 6.77
N ARG A 17 -1.50 20.34 6.05
CA ARG A 17 -1.39 21.79 6.27
C ARG A 17 -2.77 22.48 6.20
N CYS A 18 -3.62 22.03 5.29
CA CYS A 18 -4.98 22.54 5.13
C CYS A 18 -6.01 21.92 6.10
N ARG A 19 -5.59 20.95 6.93
CA ARG A 19 -6.45 20.18 7.85
C ARG A 19 -7.62 19.51 7.12
N VAL A 20 -7.32 18.86 6.00
CA VAL A 20 -8.25 18.13 5.15
C VAL A 20 -7.86 16.66 5.15
N LEU A 21 -7.97 15.99 6.30
CA LEU A 21 -7.53 14.59 6.45
C LEU A 21 -8.66 13.61 6.80
N SER A 22 -9.86 14.11 7.12
CA SER A 22 -11.03 13.25 7.38
C SER A 22 -12.00 13.26 6.19
N PRO A 23 -12.83 12.22 6.03
CA PRO A 23 -13.84 12.16 4.97
C PRO A 23 -14.78 13.37 5.00
N GLU A 24 -15.36 13.72 6.15
CA GLU A 24 -16.15 14.94 6.34
C GLU A 24 -15.43 16.22 5.85
N ARG A 25 -14.15 16.39 6.21
CA ARG A 25 -13.37 17.58 5.83
C ARG A 25 -13.09 17.61 4.33
N ILE A 26 -12.81 16.45 3.72
CA ILE A 26 -12.64 16.33 2.26
C ILE A 26 -13.93 16.72 1.54
N ILE A 27 -15.08 16.20 1.98
CA ILE A 27 -16.39 16.52 1.40
C ILE A 27 -16.69 18.01 1.52
N LYS A 28 -16.51 18.59 2.72
CA LYS A 28 -16.78 20.01 2.99
C LYS A 28 -15.86 20.95 2.20
N THR A 29 -14.62 20.53 1.94
CA THR A 29 -13.66 21.31 1.13
C THR A 29 -14.15 21.47 -0.31
N GLY A 30 -14.94 20.52 -0.81
CA GLY A 30 -15.52 20.57 -2.15
C GLY A 30 -14.48 20.44 -3.26
N TRP A 31 -14.95 20.37 -4.50
CA TRP A 31 -14.11 20.01 -5.64
C TRP A 31 -13.02 21.05 -5.91
N ASP A 32 -13.38 22.34 -6.01
CA ASP A 32 -12.42 23.42 -6.28
C ASP A 32 -11.34 23.53 -5.19
N GLY A 33 -11.74 23.33 -3.93
CA GLY A 33 -10.81 23.35 -2.80
C GLY A 33 -9.79 22.21 -2.86
N LEU A 34 -10.24 21.01 -3.23
CA LEU A 34 -9.37 19.84 -3.38
C LEU A 34 -8.43 19.97 -4.57
N VAL A 35 -8.92 20.47 -5.71
CA VAL A 35 -8.10 20.77 -6.89
C VAL A 35 -6.95 21.69 -6.51
N ARG A 36 -7.22 22.79 -5.81
CA ARG A 36 -6.17 23.71 -5.33
C ARG A 36 -5.12 23.01 -4.45
N ILE A 37 -5.54 22.18 -3.50
CA ILE A 37 -4.60 21.45 -2.62
C ILE A 37 -3.76 20.45 -3.44
N LEU A 38 -4.38 19.78 -4.41
CA LEU A 38 -3.70 18.85 -5.32
C LEU A 38 -2.67 19.58 -6.20
N ASP A 39 -3.01 20.76 -6.71
CA ASP A 39 -2.10 21.60 -7.49
C ASP A 39 -0.89 22.05 -6.68
N ASP A 40 -1.11 22.56 -5.47
CA ASP A 40 -0.05 22.91 -4.53
C ASP A 40 0.86 21.70 -4.26
N GLY A 41 0.28 20.51 -4.20
CA GLY A 41 0.96 19.22 -4.06
C GLY A 41 1.73 18.73 -5.29
N GLY A 42 1.47 19.30 -6.47
CA GLY A 42 2.10 18.92 -7.74
C GLY A 42 1.32 17.89 -8.57
N TYR A 43 0.02 17.74 -8.31
CA TYR A 43 -0.88 16.86 -9.07
C TYR A 43 -1.51 17.53 -10.30
N VAL A 44 -1.02 18.69 -10.76
CA VAL A 44 -1.56 19.55 -11.86
C VAL A 44 -2.11 18.85 -13.11
N ARG A 45 -1.64 17.64 -13.45
CA ARG A 45 -2.17 16.88 -14.61
C ARG A 45 -3.40 16.01 -14.29
N TYR A 46 -3.67 15.77 -13.02
CA TYR A 46 -4.63 14.78 -12.52
C TYR A 46 -5.50 15.30 -11.38
N ASP A 47 -5.20 16.48 -10.85
CA ASP A 47 -5.95 17.27 -9.89
C ASP A 47 -7.47 17.12 -10.04
N PHE A 48 -8.04 17.38 -11.21
CA PHE A 48 -9.48 17.32 -11.46
C PHE A 48 -10.02 15.91 -11.23
N SER A 49 -9.39 14.92 -11.85
CA SER A 49 -9.80 13.52 -11.75
C SER A 49 -9.60 12.94 -10.35
N THR A 50 -8.56 13.39 -9.65
CA THR A 50 -8.26 12.95 -8.28
C THR A 50 -9.19 13.61 -7.29
N ALA A 51 -9.53 14.90 -7.45
CA ALA A 51 -10.52 15.59 -6.63
C ALA A 51 -11.89 14.94 -6.74
N THR A 52 -12.34 14.63 -7.96
CA THR A 52 -13.61 13.91 -8.19
C THR A 52 -13.61 12.56 -7.48
N LYS A 53 -12.56 11.75 -7.67
CA LYS A 53 -12.46 10.42 -7.03
C LYS A 53 -12.43 10.51 -5.50
N LEU A 54 -11.66 11.43 -4.93
CA LEU A 54 -11.60 11.62 -3.49
C LEU A 54 -12.98 12.00 -2.94
N LEU A 55 -13.71 12.90 -3.60
CA LEU A 55 -15.06 13.26 -3.16
C LEU A 55 -16.04 12.09 -3.24
N GLU A 56 -16.01 11.32 -4.33
CA GLU A 56 -16.88 10.14 -4.49
C GLU A 56 -16.59 9.11 -3.39
N ILE A 57 -15.33 8.71 -3.23
CA ILE A 57 -14.90 7.73 -2.22
C ILE A 57 -15.28 8.17 -0.80
N MET A 58 -15.03 9.44 -0.46
CA MET A 58 -15.31 9.93 0.88
C MET A 58 -16.81 10.05 1.15
N LYS A 59 -17.64 10.38 0.14
CA LYS A 59 -19.10 10.38 0.27
C LYS A 59 -19.64 8.98 0.50
N ASP A 60 -19.16 8.00 -0.24
CA ASP A 60 -19.58 6.60 -0.08
C ASP A 60 -19.13 6.07 1.29
N LEU A 61 -17.90 6.40 1.72
CA LEU A 61 -17.40 6.06 3.06
C LEU A 61 -18.21 6.71 4.18
N GLU A 62 -18.59 7.99 4.06
CA GLU A 62 -19.47 8.66 5.04
C GLU A 62 -20.87 8.04 5.06
N LYS A 63 -21.46 7.81 3.89
CA LYS A 63 -22.82 7.28 3.76
C LYS A 63 -22.94 5.85 4.31
N ASP A 64 -22.03 4.98 3.92
CA ASP A 64 -22.15 3.55 4.19
C ASP A 64 -21.43 3.13 5.47
N TYR A 65 -20.42 3.90 5.90
CA TYR A 65 -19.58 3.55 7.05
C TYR A 65 -19.33 4.70 8.03
N ASN A 66 -20.06 5.82 7.92
CA ASN A 66 -19.92 6.99 8.80
C ASN A 66 -18.47 7.52 8.90
N GLY A 67 -17.75 7.46 7.78
CA GLY A 67 -16.39 7.98 7.65
C GLY A 67 -15.32 7.09 8.28
N ASP A 68 -15.69 5.89 8.77
CA ASP A 68 -14.80 5.03 9.54
C ASP A 68 -14.53 3.70 8.82
N LEU A 69 -13.31 3.57 8.30
CA LEU A 69 -12.84 2.35 7.64
C LEU A 69 -12.81 1.13 8.59
N ASN A 70 -12.77 1.31 9.91
CA ASN A 70 -12.87 0.19 10.84
C ASN A 70 -14.25 -0.46 10.81
N ARG A 71 -15.32 0.29 10.47
CA ARG A 71 -16.66 -0.29 10.31
C ARG A 71 -16.74 -1.14 9.05
N LEU A 72 -16.13 -0.68 7.96
CA LEU A 72 -16.00 -1.47 6.74
C LEU A 72 -15.25 -2.78 7.03
N GLU A 73 -14.15 -2.72 7.78
CA GLU A 73 -13.45 -3.94 8.19
C GLU A 73 -14.36 -4.85 9.00
N GLN A 74 -15.06 -4.35 10.00
CA GLN A 74 -15.94 -5.15 10.86
C GLN A 74 -17.06 -5.85 10.08
N GLU A 75 -17.62 -5.20 9.07
CA GLU A 75 -18.66 -5.76 8.20
C GLU A 75 -18.14 -6.85 7.25
N ALA A 76 -16.86 -6.84 6.89
CA ALA A 76 -16.27 -7.87 6.04
C ALA A 76 -16.38 -9.26 6.68
N ARG A 77 -16.83 -10.26 5.93
CA ARG A 77 -16.95 -11.63 6.47
C ARG A 77 -15.60 -12.33 6.63
N ASP A 78 -14.68 -12.08 5.71
CA ASP A 78 -13.36 -12.69 5.60
C ASP A 78 -12.39 -11.75 4.85
N GLU A 79 -11.18 -12.23 4.56
CA GLU A 79 -10.14 -11.43 3.90
C GLU A 79 -10.50 -11.08 2.45
N GLU A 80 -11.15 -12.01 1.73
CA GLU A 80 -11.56 -11.80 0.34
C GLU A 80 -12.70 -10.77 0.26
N ASP A 81 -13.67 -10.86 1.18
CA ASP A 81 -14.76 -9.90 1.27
C ASP A 81 -14.25 -8.51 1.65
N LEU A 82 -13.24 -8.42 2.52
CA LEU A 82 -12.60 -7.14 2.87
C LEU A 82 -11.95 -6.50 1.64
N GLU A 83 -11.23 -7.28 0.83
CA GLU A 83 -10.67 -6.76 -0.42
C GLU A 83 -11.76 -6.27 -1.38
N ARG A 84 -12.86 -7.03 -1.49
CA ARG A 84 -14.01 -6.67 -2.35
C ARG A 84 -14.67 -5.37 -1.89
N LEU A 85 -14.90 -5.20 -0.57
CA LEU A 85 -15.50 -3.99 -0.01
C LEU A 85 -14.60 -2.77 -0.23
N LEU A 86 -13.28 -2.90 0.00
CA LEU A 86 -12.34 -1.81 -0.24
C LEU A 86 -12.29 -1.40 -1.72
N LYS A 87 -12.32 -2.36 -2.65
CA LYS A 87 -12.43 -2.07 -4.10
C LYS A 87 -13.76 -1.39 -4.44
N GLY A 88 -14.82 -1.74 -3.69
CA GLY A 88 -16.17 -1.18 -3.82
C GLY A 88 -16.30 0.30 -3.42
N LEU A 89 -15.39 0.83 -2.59
CA LEU A 89 -15.42 2.24 -2.15
C LEU A 89 -15.27 3.27 -3.27
N GLY A 90 -14.77 2.88 -4.44
CA GLY A 90 -14.76 3.80 -5.56
C GLY A 90 -13.92 3.39 -6.76
N LYS A 91 -14.26 3.98 -7.91
CA LYS A 91 -13.61 3.71 -9.18
C LYS A 91 -12.12 4.10 -9.12
N GLY A 92 -11.26 3.11 -9.31
CA GLY A 92 -9.81 3.29 -9.32
C GLY A 92 -9.09 2.71 -8.10
N ILE A 93 -9.83 2.16 -7.12
CA ILE A 93 -9.25 1.28 -6.09
C ILE A 93 -9.19 -0.14 -6.66
N GLY A 94 -8.00 -0.54 -7.12
CA GLY A 94 -7.75 -1.87 -7.68
C GLY A 94 -6.92 -2.77 -6.75
N ASP A 95 -6.61 -3.98 -7.21
CA ASP A 95 -5.89 -5.00 -6.45
C ASP A 95 -4.57 -4.48 -5.87
N VAL A 96 -3.80 -3.72 -6.67
CA VAL A 96 -2.52 -3.15 -6.21
C VAL A 96 -2.73 -2.15 -5.06
N THR A 97 -3.76 -1.31 -5.14
CA THR A 97 -4.05 -0.30 -4.10
C THR A 97 -4.48 -0.99 -2.81
N VAL A 98 -5.39 -1.96 -2.91
CA VAL A 98 -5.87 -2.73 -1.75
C VAL A 98 -4.75 -3.54 -1.13
N ASN A 99 -3.91 -4.20 -1.94
CA ASN A 99 -2.76 -4.95 -1.45
C ASN A 99 -1.80 -4.06 -0.65
N ILE A 100 -1.46 -2.87 -1.17
CA ILE A 100 -0.61 -1.92 -0.46
C ILE A 100 -1.26 -1.45 0.85
N PHE A 101 -2.54 -1.10 0.81
CA PHE A 101 -3.27 -0.60 1.98
C PHE A 101 -3.36 -1.66 3.08
N LEU A 102 -3.84 -2.86 2.74
CA LEU A 102 -3.99 -3.95 3.71
C LEU A 102 -2.65 -4.49 4.21
N ARG A 103 -1.56 -4.42 3.41
CA ARG A 103 -0.22 -4.78 3.88
C ARG A 103 0.16 -3.98 5.14
N GLU A 104 -0.11 -2.68 5.15
CA GLU A 104 0.22 -1.82 6.29
C GLU A 104 -0.68 -2.10 7.51
N LEU A 105 -1.85 -2.71 7.30
CA LEU A 105 -2.83 -3.01 8.34
C LEU A 105 -2.76 -4.46 8.85
N ARG A 106 -1.83 -5.31 8.38
CA ARG A 106 -1.73 -6.73 8.76
C ARG A 106 -1.73 -6.99 10.27
N LEU A 107 -1.11 -6.10 11.03
CA LEU A 107 -0.97 -6.22 12.49
C LEU A 107 -2.05 -5.45 13.27
N ILE A 108 -2.98 -4.80 12.56
CA ILE A 108 -4.03 -3.95 13.11
C ILE A 108 -5.40 -4.60 12.89
N TRP A 109 -5.66 -5.04 11.66
CA TRP A 109 -6.92 -5.65 11.25
C TRP A 109 -6.75 -7.16 11.07
N PRO A 110 -7.51 -8.01 11.80
CA PRO A 110 -7.41 -9.46 11.69
C PRO A 110 -7.61 -9.99 10.26
N LYS A 111 -8.48 -9.34 9.48
CA LYS A 111 -8.79 -9.70 8.09
C LYS A 111 -7.83 -9.09 7.04
N ALA A 112 -6.87 -8.27 7.45
CA ALA A 112 -5.92 -7.65 6.53
C ALA A 112 -4.77 -8.61 6.16
N ARG A 113 -5.07 -9.69 5.43
CA ARG A 113 -4.07 -10.69 5.02
C ARG A 113 -3.95 -10.82 3.49
N PRO A 114 -3.67 -9.72 2.76
CA PRO A 114 -3.53 -9.81 1.31
C PRO A 114 -2.35 -10.69 0.92
N GLU A 115 -2.39 -11.25 -0.28
CA GLU A 115 -1.26 -12.00 -0.83
C GLU A 115 0.04 -11.16 -0.89
N LEU A 116 1.19 -11.84 -0.90
CA LEU A 116 2.46 -11.17 -1.17
C LEU A 116 2.47 -10.62 -2.60
N SER A 117 2.85 -9.36 -2.76
CA SER A 117 3.04 -8.76 -4.09
C SER A 117 4.17 -9.45 -4.87
N ASP A 118 4.12 -9.37 -6.20
CA ASP A 118 5.15 -9.95 -7.07
C ASP A 118 6.56 -9.42 -6.78
N LEU A 119 6.67 -8.18 -6.30
CA LEU A 119 7.96 -7.58 -5.92
C LEU A 119 8.55 -8.24 -4.68
N VAL A 120 7.71 -8.59 -3.70
CA VAL A 120 8.11 -9.35 -2.52
C VAL A 120 8.49 -10.77 -2.92
N LYS A 121 7.62 -11.43 -3.70
CA LYS A 121 7.88 -12.79 -4.22
C LYS A 121 9.22 -12.85 -4.98
N LEU A 122 9.50 -11.88 -5.86
CA LEU A 122 10.74 -11.79 -6.62
C LEU A 122 11.98 -11.59 -5.72
N SER A 123 11.96 -10.58 -4.85
CA SER A 123 13.12 -10.26 -4.01
C SER A 123 13.40 -11.37 -2.98
N ALA A 124 12.36 -11.91 -2.35
CA ALA A 124 12.49 -13.01 -1.41
C ALA A 124 13.05 -14.28 -2.07
N LYS A 125 12.63 -14.58 -3.30
CA LYS A 125 13.19 -15.67 -4.11
C LYS A 125 14.69 -15.44 -4.40
N ASN A 126 15.06 -14.24 -4.83
CA ASN A 126 16.46 -13.91 -5.16
C ASN A 126 17.39 -14.00 -3.94
N LEU A 127 16.87 -13.70 -2.75
CA LEU A 127 17.58 -13.82 -1.48
C LEU A 127 17.55 -15.23 -0.86
N GLY A 128 16.85 -16.18 -1.49
CA GLY A 128 16.71 -17.54 -0.94
C GLY A 128 15.87 -17.62 0.34
N LEU A 129 15.08 -16.59 0.65
CA LEU A 129 14.20 -16.56 1.83
C LEU A 129 13.02 -17.52 1.70
N LEU A 130 12.68 -17.88 0.45
CA LEU A 130 11.61 -18.80 0.10
C LEU A 130 12.22 -19.88 -0.82
N LYS A 131 12.26 -21.14 -0.35
CA LYS A 131 12.83 -22.27 -1.11
C LYS A 131 11.85 -22.71 -2.19
N GLN A 132 12.33 -23.06 -3.39
CA GLN A 132 11.46 -23.50 -4.50
C GLN A 132 10.74 -24.84 -4.26
N ASN A 133 11.25 -25.70 -3.37
CA ASN A 133 10.82 -27.11 -3.33
C ASN A 133 9.94 -27.53 -2.14
N GLU A 134 9.82 -26.74 -1.06
CA GLU A 134 9.09 -27.19 0.16
C GLU A 134 8.17 -26.13 0.80
N ASP A 135 8.39 -24.85 0.54
CA ASP A 135 7.47 -23.78 0.96
C ASP A 135 7.03 -23.05 -0.31
N ALA A 136 5.76 -23.19 -0.70
CA ALA A 136 5.18 -22.31 -1.72
C ALA A 136 5.46 -20.84 -1.34
N LEU A 137 5.69 -19.98 -2.33
CA LEU A 137 5.93 -18.54 -2.19
C LEU A 137 4.73 -17.84 -1.53
N THR A 138 4.62 -18.01 -0.22
CA THR A 138 3.43 -17.75 0.59
C THR A 138 3.75 -16.79 1.73
N LEU A 139 2.73 -16.06 2.14
CA LEU A 139 2.76 -15.19 3.31
C LEU A 139 3.26 -15.93 4.56
N LYS A 140 2.71 -17.13 4.82
CA LYS A 140 3.05 -17.94 6.00
C LYS A 140 4.52 -18.34 6.08
N ALA A 141 5.15 -18.68 4.95
CA ALA A 141 6.56 -19.01 4.92
C ALA A 141 7.43 -17.79 5.29
N LEU A 142 7.06 -16.62 4.78
CA LEU A 142 7.77 -15.38 5.07
C LEU A 142 7.55 -14.92 6.53
N GLU A 143 6.34 -15.09 7.09
CA GLU A 143 6.03 -14.85 8.50
C GLU A 143 6.85 -15.75 9.44
N LYS A 144 7.01 -17.04 9.08
CA LYS A 144 7.87 -17.97 9.82
C LYS A 144 9.34 -17.51 9.80
N PHE A 145 9.84 -17.08 8.64
CA PHE A 145 11.19 -16.56 8.50
C PHE A 145 11.39 -15.34 9.42
N TRP A 146 10.47 -14.37 9.35
CA TRP A 146 10.51 -13.17 10.19
C TRP A 146 10.49 -13.49 11.68
N THR A 147 9.63 -14.42 12.11
CA THR A 147 9.53 -14.84 13.52
C THR A 147 10.84 -15.41 14.04
N LYS A 148 11.60 -16.10 13.20
CA LYS A 148 12.90 -16.69 13.56
C LYS A 148 14.02 -15.66 13.65
N TYR A 149 14.00 -14.63 12.80
CA TYR A 149 15.10 -13.66 12.64
C TYR A 149 14.67 -12.22 12.95
N LYS A 150 13.70 -12.06 13.85
CA LYS A 150 13.08 -10.77 14.18
C LYS A 150 14.12 -9.73 14.55
N ILE A 151 14.00 -8.53 13.97
CA ILE A 151 14.85 -7.38 14.27
C ILE A 151 14.14 -6.49 15.30
N PRO A 152 14.83 -6.03 16.38
CA PRO A 152 14.26 -5.08 17.33
C PRO A 152 13.78 -3.80 16.65
N ASN A 153 12.68 -3.22 17.15
CA ASN A 153 12.04 -2.00 16.62
C ASN A 153 11.50 -2.10 15.19
N ASN A 154 11.39 -3.31 14.65
CA ASN A 154 10.72 -3.57 13.38
C ASN A 154 9.66 -4.65 13.54
N ASP A 155 8.71 -4.65 12.61
CA ASP A 155 7.69 -5.67 12.49
C ASP A 155 7.68 -6.33 11.11
N PHE A 156 6.69 -7.21 10.89
CA PHE A 156 6.59 -7.93 9.62
C PHE A 156 6.24 -7.00 8.44
N CYS A 157 5.46 -5.95 8.68
CA CYS A 157 5.10 -4.97 7.66
C CYS A 157 6.34 -4.21 7.18
N ASP A 158 7.23 -3.82 8.11
CA ASP A 158 8.52 -3.20 7.77
C ASP A 158 9.37 -4.11 6.89
N PHE A 159 9.46 -5.38 7.26
CA PHE A 159 10.22 -6.39 6.52
C PHE A 159 9.65 -6.59 5.11
N GLU A 160 8.34 -6.77 4.98
CA GLU A 160 7.67 -6.88 3.68
C GLU A 160 7.87 -5.61 2.84
N ALA A 161 7.77 -4.42 3.43
CA ALA A 161 8.02 -3.15 2.76
C ALA A 161 9.48 -2.99 2.31
N ALA A 162 10.46 -3.53 3.05
CA ALA A 162 11.86 -3.58 2.64
C ALA A 162 12.04 -4.48 1.41
N LEU A 163 11.39 -5.64 1.37
CA LEU A 163 11.38 -6.53 0.22
C LEU A 163 10.72 -5.90 -1.01
N VAL A 164 9.61 -5.15 -0.83
CA VAL A 164 9.00 -4.36 -1.92
C VAL A 164 10.01 -3.36 -2.50
N ARG A 165 10.71 -2.60 -1.65
CA ARG A 165 11.71 -1.61 -2.08
C ARG A 165 12.86 -2.28 -2.84
N LEU A 166 13.41 -3.37 -2.29
CA LEU A 166 14.46 -4.15 -2.95
C LEU A 166 14.01 -4.67 -4.32
N GLY A 167 12.83 -5.28 -4.38
CA GLY A 167 12.22 -5.82 -5.59
C GLY A 167 12.00 -4.74 -6.66
N LYS A 168 11.44 -3.58 -6.26
CA LYS A 168 11.11 -2.46 -7.15
C LYS A 168 12.34 -1.74 -7.68
N ASP A 169 13.29 -1.45 -6.80
CA ASP A 169 14.38 -0.53 -7.11
C ASP A 169 15.60 -1.22 -7.70
N TYR A 170 15.79 -2.50 -7.37
CA TYR A 170 16.93 -3.31 -7.81
C TYR A 170 16.52 -4.54 -8.62
N CYS A 171 15.84 -5.53 -8.02
CA CYS A 171 15.64 -6.86 -8.63
C CYS A 171 14.89 -6.79 -9.96
N LYS A 172 13.75 -6.08 -10.01
CA LYS A 172 12.95 -5.94 -11.24
C LYS A 172 13.69 -5.22 -12.37
N LYS A 173 14.71 -4.42 -12.05
CA LYS A 173 15.53 -3.66 -13.00
C LYS A 173 16.87 -4.33 -13.31
N LEU A 174 17.13 -5.53 -12.75
CA LEU A 174 18.39 -6.26 -12.85
C LEU A 174 19.62 -5.41 -12.43
N LYS A 175 19.42 -4.49 -11.47
CA LYS A 175 20.51 -3.66 -10.94
C LYS A 175 21.21 -4.39 -9.79
N CYS A 176 22.02 -5.40 -10.12
CA CYS A 176 22.73 -6.21 -9.11
C CYS A 176 23.89 -5.44 -8.48
N ARG A 177 24.71 -4.76 -9.30
CA ARG A 177 25.81 -3.92 -8.80
C ARG A 177 25.26 -2.72 -8.02
N GLY A 178 25.72 -2.55 -6.78
CA GLY A 178 25.24 -1.49 -5.88
C GLY A 178 23.89 -1.81 -5.22
N CYS A 179 23.38 -3.03 -5.38
CA CYS A 179 22.24 -3.51 -4.61
C CYS A 179 22.67 -3.66 -3.13
N PRO A 180 21.86 -3.23 -2.16
CA PRO A 180 22.20 -3.38 -0.74
C PRO A 180 22.34 -4.86 -0.31
N MET A 181 21.82 -5.80 -1.11
CA MET A 181 21.92 -7.24 -0.86
C MET A 181 22.86 -7.95 -1.84
N GLU A 182 23.75 -7.22 -2.54
CA GLU A 182 24.62 -7.79 -3.58
C GLU A 182 25.44 -9.01 -3.11
N ILE A 183 25.96 -8.96 -1.89
CA ILE A 183 26.81 -10.03 -1.30
C ILE A 183 25.98 -11.28 -0.97
N GLU A 184 24.78 -11.09 -0.43
CA GLU A 184 23.92 -12.15 0.09
C GLU A 184 22.95 -12.72 -0.97
N CYS A 185 22.85 -12.09 -2.13
CA CYS A 185 21.91 -12.48 -3.18
C CYS A 185 22.35 -13.79 -3.86
N LEU A 186 21.44 -14.76 -3.89
CA LEU A 186 21.66 -16.05 -4.58
C LEU A 186 21.50 -15.91 -6.09
N HIS A 187 20.77 -14.89 -6.55
CA HIS A 187 20.66 -14.55 -7.97
C HIS A 187 21.87 -13.71 -8.38
N LYS A 188 22.91 -14.37 -8.90
CA LYS A 188 24.10 -13.71 -9.44
C LYS A 188 23.95 -13.53 -10.95
N ILE A 189 23.98 -12.27 -11.40
CA ILE A 189 24.08 -11.85 -12.81
C ILE A 189 25.42 -11.14 -12.96
#